data_AF-A0A506ULP9-F1
#
_entry.id   AF-A0A506ULP9-F1
#
_cell.length_a   1.000
_cell.length_b   1.000
_cell.length_c   1.000
_cell.angle_alpha   90.00
_cell.angle_beta   90.00
_cell.angle_gamma   90.00
#
_symmetry.space_group_name_H-M   'P 1'
#
loop_
_entity.id
_entity.type
_entity.pdbx_description
1 polymer ?
#
loop_
_entity_poly.entity_id
_entity_poly.type
_entity_poly.pdbx_seq_one_letter_code
_entity_poly.pdbx_strand_id
1 'polypeptide(L)'
;MAEELIPARQPPAERLDGRMDGLSVDGRPLTRLYLGWQTVSRHHVTDELDAVVMREKGTEREVCWWVDPDGAHQASHVMALPPAQRTRLLDRLARYFGPLTEQTLAATPKAPQESDAQPAPETRELAQRLAALPRFVLLELLTLWTERILEGTLIAPTAEVLAPDRSDDTSGAENHGDGAEQPFSPVRLHALLQLPRPVTDDEAIAASPFTGLPLHAQIVMNMPEGTAARFCDPTDDLVFYLFWPSYGGVPFLYYPKGPLLIGEGPQTSLIAPLLLSWLVTHPEVCDRLPQVSSLRVEDFGVGHAASLWDETEAATPSGDRREASSAQNSNPVHFSSSPHWGEWFKNVAEASAGPHPKEAVEDEGERHEHEKD
;
A
#
# COMPACT_ATOMS: atom_id res chain seq x y z
N MET A 1 22.72 -22.35 -31.47
CA MET A 1 23.07 -23.24 -30.34
C MET A 1 22.79 -22.46 -29.08
N ALA A 2 21.63 -22.71 -28.46
CA ALA A 2 21.30 -22.10 -27.18
C ALA A 2 21.92 -22.98 -26.09
N GLU A 3 22.87 -22.44 -25.34
CA GLU A 3 23.27 -23.02 -24.06
C GLU A 3 22.05 -22.96 -23.14
N GLU A 4 21.47 -24.13 -22.84
CA GLU A 4 20.56 -24.28 -21.71
C GLU A 4 21.34 -23.89 -20.45
N LEU A 5 21.13 -22.65 -20.00
CA LEU A 5 21.46 -22.21 -18.66
C LEU A 5 20.67 -23.09 -17.68
N ILE A 6 21.32 -24.15 -17.21
CA ILE A 6 20.88 -24.93 -16.06
C ILE A 6 20.73 -23.93 -14.90
N PRO A 7 19.52 -23.68 -14.38
CA PRO A 7 19.36 -22.78 -13.25
C PRO A 7 20.19 -23.31 -12.08
N ALA A 8 21.02 -22.44 -11.50
CA ALA A 8 21.76 -22.75 -10.29
C ALA A 8 20.76 -23.27 -9.25
N ARG A 9 20.93 -24.53 -8.83
CA ARG A 9 20.14 -25.11 -7.75
C ARG A 9 20.36 -24.26 -6.50
N GLN A 10 19.28 -23.62 -6.04
CA GLN A 10 19.23 -22.93 -4.75
C GLN A 10 19.70 -23.84 -3.62
N PRO A 11 20.35 -23.32 -2.57
CA PRO A 11 20.28 -23.97 -1.28
C PRO A 11 18.82 -23.86 -0.80
N PRO A 12 18.09 -24.98 -0.66
CA PRO A 12 16.76 -24.95 -0.07
C PRO A 12 16.86 -24.39 1.35
N ALA A 13 15.76 -23.81 1.86
CA ALA A 13 15.63 -23.50 3.28
C ALA A 13 16.18 -24.69 4.09
N GLU A 14 17.12 -24.41 4.99
CA GLU A 14 17.72 -25.47 5.79
C GLU A 14 16.66 -25.93 6.78
N ARG A 15 16.16 -27.15 6.61
CA ARG A 15 15.26 -27.76 7.58
C ARG A 15 16.05 -28.08 8.84
N LEU A 16 15.66 -27.42 9.92
CA LEU A 16 16.27 -27.65 11.22
C LEU A 16 15.60 -28.82 11.94
N ASP A 17 14.31 -29.11 11.69
CA ASP A 17 13.59 -30.26 12.26
C ASP A 17 13.83 -30.45 13.79
N GLY A 18 13.81 -29.34 14.53
CA GLY A 18 14.06 -29.30 15.98
C GLY A 18 15.54 -29.24 16.39
N ARG A 19 16.50 -29.21 15.45
CA ARG A 19 17.92 -29.01 15.72
C ARG A 19 18.19 -27.54 16.05
N MET A 20 19.04 -27.33 17.06
CA MET A 20 19.51 -26.01 17.49
C MET A 20 21.02 -25.85 17.30
N ASP A 21 21.66 -26.85 16.68
CA ASP A 21 23.10 -26.85 16.44
C ASP A 21 23.47 -25.62 15.62
N GLY A 22 24.44 -24.85 16.12
CA GLY A 22 24.88 -23.59 15.51
C GLY A 22 24.11 -22.35 15.96
N LEU A 23 23.05 -22.46 16.77
CA LEU A 23 22.39 -21.27 17.34
C LEU A 23 23.03 -20.86 18.67
N SER A 24 23.19 -19.56 18.89
CA SER A 24 23.69 -19.02 20.15
C SER A 24 22.95 -17.75 20.60
N VAL A 25 22.91 -17.52 21.92
CA VAL A 25 22.35 -16.31 22.54
C VAL A 25 23.40 -15.79 23.52
N ASP A 26 23.74 -14.51 23.43
CA ASP A 26 24.77 -13.87 24.26
C ASP A 26 26.12 -14.63 24.26
N GLY A 27 26.51 -15.13 23.08
CA GLY A 27 27.74 -15.90 22.87
C GLY A 27 27.72 -17.32 23.46
N ARG A 28 26.57 -17.78 23.97
CA ARG A 28 26.41 -19.13 24.53
C ARG A 28 25.60 -20.01 23.59
N PRO A 29 26.06 -21.23 23.29
CA PRO A 29 25.28 -22.18 22.49
C PRO A 29 23.90 -22.43 23.11
N LEU A 30 22.88 -22.40 22.27
CA LEU A 30 21.50 -22.62 22.67
C LEU A 30 21.26 -24.11 22.90
N THR A 31 20.88 -24.47 24.12
CA THR A 31 20.63 -25.88 24.50
C THR A 31 19.15 -26.26 24.48
N ARG A 32 18.25 -25.27 24.53
CA ARG A 32 16.79 -25.44 24.47
C ARG A 32 16.11 -24.12 24.09
N LEU A 33 15.00 -24.23 23.36
CA LEU A 33 14.03 -23.16 23.21
C LEU A 33 13.07 -23.09 24.41
N TYR A 34 12.17 -22.12 24.37
CA TYR A 34 11.03 -22.07 25.28
C TYR A 34 10.23 -23.38 25.23
N LEU A 35 9.62 -23.74 26.37
CA LEU A 35 8.83 -24.95 26.46
C LEU A 35 7.71 -24.93 25.41
N GLY A 36 7.62 -26.00 24.62
CA GLY A 36 6.63 -26.11 23.55
C GLY A 36 7.10 -25.63 22.19
N TRP A 37 8.24 -24.95 22.05
CA TRP A 37 8.73 -24.45 20.76
C TRP A 37 9.79 -25.36 20.13
N GLN A 38 9.84 -25.41 18.81
CA GLN A 38 10.88 -26.10 18.04
C GLN A 38 11.30 -25.29 16.82
N THR A 39 12.57 -25.39 16.44
CA THR A 39 13.06 -24.85 15.17
C THR A 39 12.47 -25.65 14.01
N VAL A 40 12.10 -24.95 12.94
CA VAL A 40 11.50 -25.54 11.74
C VAL A 40 12.45 -25.39 10.57
N SER A 41 12.85 -24.15 10.27
CA SER A 41 13.68 -23.83 9.13
C SER A 41 14.57 -22.62 9.39
N ARG A 42 15.66 -22.53 8.63
CA ARG A 42 16.51 -21.35 8.52
C ARG A 42 16.49 -20.85 7.08
N HIS A 43 16.27 -19.55 6.93
CA HIS A 43 16.18 -18.88 5.64
C HIS A 43 17.23 -17.79 5.53
N HIS A 44 18.04 -17.86 4.49
CA HIS A 44 19.03 -16.84 4.20
C HIS A 44 18.35 -15.60 3.60
N VAL A 45 18.48 -14.45 4.26
CA VAL A 45 17.85 -13.20 3.80
C VAL A 45 18.88 -12.32 3.11
N THR A 46 19.97 -12.00 3.82
CA THR A 46 21.13 -11.30 3.28
C THR A 46 22.41 -11.97 3.78
N ASP A 47 23.55 -11.63 3.21
CA ASP A 47 24.87 -12.09 3.66
C ASP A 47 25.21 -11.75 5.12
N GLU A 48 24.45 -10.87 5.79
CA GLU A 48 24.62 -10.54 7.21
C GLU A 48 23.49 -11.06 8.11
N LEU A 49 22.42 -11.64 7.54
CA LEU A 49 21.21 -11.91 8.32
C LEU A 49 20.39 -13.06 7.76
N ASP A 50 20.04 -13.97 8.67
CA ASP A 50 19.15 -15.09 8.43
C ASP A 50 17.92 -15.00 9.34
N ALA A 51 16.83 -15.62 8.89
CA ALA A 51 15.62 -15.82 9.68
C ALA A 51 15.49 -17.29 10.08
N VAL A 52 15.44 -17.56 11.39
CA VAL A 52 15.16 -18.89 11.95
C VAL A 52 13.71 -18.94 12.35
N VAL A 53 12.94 -19.79 11.68
CA VAL A 53 11.51 -20.01 11.96
C VAL A 53 11.37 -21.05 13.06
N MET A 54 10.51 -20.74 14.03
CA MET A 54 10.12 -21.64 15.08
C MET A 54 8.62 -21.80 15.11
N ARG A 55 8.15 -22.97 15.54
CA ARG A 55 6.73 -23.28 15.68
C ARG A 55 6.44 -23.86 17.05
N GLU A 56 5.30 -23.47 17.62
CA GLU A 56 4.78 -24.07 18.84
C GLU A 56 4.15 -25.44 18.55
N LYS A 57 4.49 -26.44 19.37
CA LYS A 57 4.04 -27.83 19.21
C LYS A 57 2.53 -27.92 19.42
N GLY A 58 1.85 -28.55 18.46
CA GLY A 58 0.41 -28.77 18.52
C GLY A 58 -0.41 -27.53 18.15
N THR A 59 0.23 -26.45 17.69
CA THR A 59 -0.45 -25.26 17.14
C THR A 59 0.16 -24.88 15.79
N GLU A 60 -0.50 -23.95 15.08
CA GLU A 60 0.02 -23.32 13.85
C GLU A 60 0.72 -21.99 14.14
N ARG A 61 1.07 -21.72 15.40
CA ARG A 61 1.73 -20.47 15.77
C ARG A 61 3.20 -20.53 15.40
N GLU A 62 3.62 -19.55 14.59
CA GLU A 62 4.99 -19.39 14.13
C GLU A 62 5.56 -18.06 14.58
N VAL A 63 6.87 -18.05 14.83
CA VAL A 63 7.66 -16.85 15.07
C VAL A 63 9.01 -17.01 14.38
N CYS A 64 9.72 -15.90 14.17
CA CYS A 64 11.09 -15.95 13.70
C CYS A 64 12.05 -15.30 14.69
N TRP A 65 13.29 -15.76 14.67
CA TRP A 65 14.43 -15.02 15.19
C TRP A 65 15.31 -14.57 14.03
N TRP A 66 15.88 -13.39 14.19
CA TRP A 66 16.88 -12.83 13.31
C TRP A 66 18.25 -13.16 13.89
N VAL A 67 19.05 -13.87 13.10
CA VAL A 67 20.39 -14.34 13.49
C VAL A 67 21.42 -13.90 12.46
N ASP A 68 22.68 -13.79 12.87
CA ASP A 68 23.78 -13.63 11.92
C ASP A 68 24.10 -14.96 11.21
N PRO A 69 24.98 -14.98 10.19
CA PRO A 69 25.34 -16.21 9.49
C PRO A 69 25.98 -17.28 10.38
N ASP A 70 26.62 -16.89 11.49
CA ASP A 70 27.20 -17.80 12.48
C ASP A 70 26.14 -18.36 13.45
N GLY A 71 24.90 -17.90 13.35
CA GLY A 71 23.75 -18.33 14.14
C GLY A 71 23.61 -17.65 15.50
N ALA A 72 24.34 -16.55 15.74
CA ALA A 72 24.15 -15.74 16.93
C ALA A 72 22.87 -14.90 16.82
N HIS A 73 22.02 -15.01 17.83
CA HIS A 73 20.77 -14.27 17.95
C HIS A 73 21.03 -12.76 17.99
N GLN A 74 20.39 -12.04 17.05
CA GLN A 74 20.44 -10.59 16.95
C GLN A 74 19.16 -9.95 17.48
N ALA A 75 17.99 -10.48 17.11
CA ALA A 75 16.71 -9.98 17.57
C ALA A 75 15.57 -10.99 17.40
N SER A 76 14.51 -10.84 18.19
CA SER A 76 13.27 -11.63 18.04
C SER A 76 12.27 -11.02 17.05
N HIS A 77 12.49 -9.78 16.61
CA HIS A 77 11.73 -9.09 15.56
C HIS A 77 12.69 -8.19 14.78
N VAL A 78 12.43 -7.98 13.50
CA VAL A 78 13.32 -7.16 12.65
C VAL A 78 13.41 -5.72 13.17
N MET A 79 12.32 -5.24 13.76
CA MET A 79 12.21 -3.92 14.39
C MET A 79 13.11 -3.74 15.60
N ALA A 80 13.45 -4.83 16.29
CA ALA A 80 14.31 -4.83 17.47
C ALA A 80 15.80 -4.98 17.13
N LEU A 81 16.18 -5.08 15.85
CA LEU A 81 17.58 -5.07 15.44
C LEU A 81 18.26 -3.73 15.82
N PRO A 82 19.57 -3.74 16.12
CA PRO A 82 20.33 -2.51 16.34
C PRO A 82 20.17 -1.52 15.17
N PRO A 83 20.09 -0.19 15.43
CA PRO A 83 19.84 0.81 14.39
C PRO A 83 20.79 0.70 13.18
N ALA A 84 22.09 0.52 13.42
CA ALA A 84 23.08 0.37 12.36
C ALA A 84 22.82 -0.87 11.47
N GLN A 85 22.37 -1.98 12.06
CA GLN A 85 22.05 -3.20 11.32
C GLN A 85 20.74 -3.05 10.53
N ARG A 86 19.72 -2.37 11.11
CA ARG A 86 18.48 -2.03 10.39
C ARG A 86 18.76 -1.18 9.15
N THR A 87 19.59 -0.16 9.27
CA THR A 87 19.98 0.69 8.13
C THR A 87 20.66 -0.13 7.03
N ARG A 88 21.65 -0.96 7.38
CA ARG A 88 22.33 -1.82 6.38
C ARG A 88 21.37 -2.82 5.72
N LEU A 89 20.47 -3.42 6.49
CA LEU A 89 19.44 -4.30 5.96
C LEU A 89 18.53 -3.55 4.97
N LEU A 90 18.03 -2.38 5.35
CA LEU A 90 17.18 -1.56 4.50
C LEU A 90 17.88 -1.12 3.20
N ASP A 91 19.16 -0.72 3.27
CA ASP A 91 19.93 -0.32 2.09
C ASP A 91 20.13 -1.48 1.11
N ARG A 92 20.25 -2.72 1.61
CA ARG A 92 20.32 -3.92 0.77
C ARG A 92 18.96 -4.24 0.14
N LEU A 93 17.90 -4.22 0.95
CA LEU A 93 16.54 -4.48 0.49
C LEU A 93 16.04 -3.43 -0.50
N ALA A 94 16.51 -2.18 -0.39
CA ALA A 94 16.16 -1.07 -1.28
C ALA A 94 16.43 -1.37 -2.76
N ARG A 95 17.43 -2.22 -3.07
CA ARG A 95 17.74 -2.63 -4.44
C ARG A 95 16.60 -3.35 -5.15
N TYR A 96 15.70 -3.97 -4.37
CA TYR A 96 14.53 -4.67 -4.89
C TYR A 96 13.22 -3.98 -4.47
N PHE A 97 13.06 -3.67 -3.19
CA PHE A 97 11.83 -3.02 -2.68
C PHE A 97 11.65 -1.59 -3.16
N GLY A 98 12.72 -0.85 -3.43
CA GLY A 98 12.65 0.51 -3.99
C GLY A 98 11.95 0.53 -5.35
N PRO A 99 12.54 -0.10 -6.39
CA PRO A 99 11.91 -0.21 -7.70
C PRO A 99 10.51 -0.83 -7.65
N LEU A 100 10.30 -1.85 -6.82
CA LEU A 100 8.98 -2.47 -6.66
C LEU A 100 7.95 -1.44 -6.15
N THR A 101 8.28 -0.68 -5.11
CA THR A 101 7.40 0.35 -4.52
C THR A 101 7.11 1.46 -5.53
N GLU A 102 8.15 2.01 -6.16
CA GLU A 102 8.04 3.13 -7.10
C GLU A 102 7.20 2.76 -8.32
N GLN A 103 7.43 1.57 -8.89
CA GLN A 103 6.74 1.13 -10.08
C GLN A 103 5.30 0.72 -9.77
N THR A 104 5.07 -0.04 -8.70
CA THR A 104 3.74 -0.64 -8.47
C THR A 104 2.84 0.25 -7.64
N LEU A 105 3.33 0.75 -6.49
CA LEU A 105 2.52 1.52 -5.56
C LEU A 105 2.39 2.98 -6.00
N ALA A 106 3.49 3.63 -6.37
CA ALA A 106 3.53 5.09 -6.48
C ALA A 106 3.21 5.66 -7.87
N ALA A 107 3.34 4.87 -8.93
CA ALA A 107 3.18 5.34 -10.31
C ALA A 107 2.56 4.27 -11.21
N THR A 108 2.22 4.64 -12.45
CA THR A 108 1.96 3.64 -13.49
C THR A 108 3.27 2.96 -13.89
N PRO A 109 3.35 1.62 -13.83
CA PRO A 109 4.49 0.88 -14.35
C PRO A 109 4.76 1.23 -15.81
N LYS A 110 6.00 1.60 -16.09
CA LYS A 110 6.46 1.76 -17.47
C LYS A 110 6.78 0.39 -18.04
N ALA A 111 6.41 0.18 -19.30
CA ALA A 111 6.81 -1.03 -20.01
C ALA A 111 8.35 -1.11 -20.03
N PRO A 112 8.94 -2.28 -19.77
CA PRO A 112 10.38 -2.47 -19.89
C PRO A 112 10.81 -2.02 -21.29
N GLN A 113 11.67 -1.01 -21.38
CA GLN A 113 12.27 -0.65 -22.67
C GLN A 113 13.28 -1.73 -23.04
N GLU A 114 13.49 -2.00 -24.34
CA GLU A 114 14.51 -2.96 -24.79
C GLU A 114 15.93 -2.60 -24.30
N SER A 115 16.16 -1.34 -23.91
CA SER A 115 17.40 -0.86 -23.29
C SER A 115 17.44 -0.95 -21.76
N ASP A 116 16.33 -1.30 -21.11
CA ASP A 116 16.31 -1.56 -19.67
C ASP A 116 17.07 -2.86 -19.46
N ALA A 117 18.36 -2.71 -19.18
CA ALA A 117 19.26 -3.81 -18.88
C ALA A 117 18.58 -4.73 -17.86
N GLN A 118 18.59 -6.04 -18.13
CA GLN A 118 18.08 -7.02 -17.19
C GLN A 118 18.57 -6.70 -15.77
N PRO A 119 17.71 -6.82 -14.75
CA PRO A 119 18.11 -6.53 -13.39
C PRO A 119 19.38 -7.30 -13.06
N ALA A 120 20.30 -6.62 -12.38
CA ALA A 120 21.60 -7.19 -12.02
C ALA A 120 21.41 -8.58 -11.38
N PRO A 121 22.31 -9.55 -11.62
CA PRO A 121 22.18 -10.90 -11.09
C PRO A 121 21.91 -10.94 -9.58
N GLU A 122 22.57 -10.07 -8.81
CA GLU A 122 22.36 -9.91 -7.36
C GLU A 122 20.92 -9.52 -6.99
N THR A 123 20.31 -8.60 -7.74
CA THR A 123 18.93 -8.17 -7.49
C THR A 123 17.94 -9.29 -7.78
N ARG A 124 18.19 -10.07 -8.86
CA ARG A 124 17.36 -11.23 -9.19
C ARG A 124 17.47 -12.32 -8.12
N GLU A 125 18.67 -12.58 -7.63
CA GLU A 125 18.88 -13.55 -6.57
C GLU A 125 18.20 -13.10 -5.27
N LEU A 126 18.34 -11.83 -4.89
CA LEU A 126 17.64 -11.26 -3.74
C LEU A 126 16.11 -11.41 -3.88
N ALA A 127 15.55 -11.07 -5.04
CA ALA A 127 14.11 -11.22 -5.31
C ALA A 127 13.65 -12.67 -5.12
N GLN A 128 14.41 -13.64 -5.64
CA GLN A 128 14.10 -15.07 -5.48
C GLN A 128 14.17 -15.52 -4.02
N ARG A 129 15.18 -15.06 -3.25
CA ARG A 129 15.27 -15.37 -1.82
C ARG A 129 14.07 -14.81 -1.06
N LEU A 130 13.70 -13.56 -1.30
CA LEU A 130 12.58 -12.89 -0.64
C LEU A 130 11.25 -13.56 -0.96
N ALA A 131 11.02 -13.95 -2.22
CA ALA A 131 9.83 -14.68 -2.64
C ALA A 131 9.73 -16.09 -2.01
N ALA A 132 10.85 -16.69 -1.62
CA ALA A 132 10.91 -18.00 -0.96
C ALA A 132 10.76 -17.93 0.57
N LEU A 133 10.70 -16.73 1.17
CA LEU A 133 10.52 -16.58 2.61
C LEU A 133 9.09 -16.97 3.02
N PRO A 134 8.90 -17.53 4.23
CA PRO A 134 7.58 -17.62 4.83
C PRO A 134 6.95 -16.23 4.90
N ARG A 135 5.66 -16.15 4.57
CA ARG A 135 4.99 -14.85 4.39
C ARG A 135 5.09 -13.94 5.61
N PHE A 136 4.99 -14.48 6.83
CA PHE A 136 5.10 -13.67 8.05
C PHE A 136 6.52 -13.09 8.23
N VAL A 137 7.57 -13.81 7.81
CA VAL A 137 8.96 -13.30 7.82
C VAL A 137 9.13 -12.19 6.79
N LEU A 138 8.57 -12.38 5.58
CA LEU A 138 8.56 -11.35 4.55
C LEU A 138 7.80 -10.10 5.01
N LEU A 139 6.67 -10.28 5.70
CA LEU A 139 5.90 -9.18 6.27
C LEU A 139 6.67 -8.40 7.35
N GLU A 140 7.52 -9.04 8.17
CA GLU A 140 8.41 -8.30 9.07
C GLU A 140 9.34 -7.37 8.27
N LEU A 141 10.02 -7.89 7.25
CA LEU A 141 10.93 -7.10 6.40
C LEU A 141 10.21 -5.95 5.69
N LEU A 142 9.03 -6.24 5.14
CA LEU A 142 8.22 -5.26 4.44
C LEU A 142 7.64 -4.21 5.39
N THR A 143 7.28 -4.59 6.62
CA THR A 143 6.85 -3.62 7.64
C THR A 143 7.97 -2.63 7.92
N LEU A 144 9.19 -3.12 8.17
CA LEU A 144 10.37 -2.27 8.35
C LEU A 144 10.65 -1.39 7.12
N TRP A 145 10.49 -1.92 5.90
CA TRP A 145 10.60 -1.12 4.68
C TRP A 145 9.51 -0.05 4.59
N THR A 146 8.28 -0.39 4.95
CA THR A 146 7.13 0.52 4.84
C THR A 146 7.19 1.66 5.83
N GLU A 147 7.82 1.50 6.99
CA GLU A 147 8.10 2.63 7.90
C GLU A 147 8.90 3.73 7.21
N ARG A 148 9.82 3.37 6.31
CA ARG A 148 10.62 4.35 5.54
C ARG A 148 9.80 5.04 4.45
N ILE A 149 8.96 4.30 3.72
CA ILE A 149 8.21 4.88 2.57
C ILE A 149 6.88 5.52 2.99
N LEU A 150 6.33 5.13 4.15
CA LEU A 150 5.14 5.74 4.74
C LEU A 150 5.48 6.90 5.68
N GLU A 151 6.75 7.31 5.77
CA GLU A 151 7.13 8.51 6.52
C GLU A 151 6.35 9.71 5.98
N GLY A 152 5.57 10.36 6.86
CA GLY A 152 4.68 11.46 6.48
C GLY A 152 3.34 11.04 5.85
N THR A 153 3.03 9.74 5.79
CA THR A 153 1.70 9.27 5.40
C THR A 153 0.68 9.61 6.46
N LEU A 154 -0.36 10.33 6.05
CA LEU A 154 -1.50 10.61 6.90
C LEU A 154 -2.42 9.40 6.96
N ILE A 155 -2.81 8.99 8.16
CA ILE A 155 -3.83 7.99 8.39
C ILE A 155 -5.08 8.70 8.91
N ALA A 156 -6.15 8.70 8.13
CA ALA A 156 -7.43 9.29 8.51
C ALA A 156 -8.47 8.18 8.78
N PRO A 157 -9.21 8.25 9.90
CA PRO A 157 -10.37 7.40 10.13
C PRO A 157 -11.44 7.62 9.05
N THR A 158 -12.10 6.54 8.64
CA THR A 158 -13.18 6.60 7.66
C THR A 158 -14.34 7.45 8.16
N ALA A 159 -14.69 7.33 9.44
CA ALA A 159 -15.78 8.10 10.03
C ALA A 159 -15.53 9.62 9.98
N GLU A 160 -14.30 10.06 10.18
CA GLU A 160 -13.93 11.48 10.14
C GLU A 160 -14.02 12.07 8.74
N VAL A 161 -13.63 11.29 7.73
CA VAL A 161 -13.64 11.74 6.34
C VAL A 161 -15.06 11.74 5.74
N LEU A 162 -15.94 10.88 6.24
CA LEU A 162 -17.34 10.77 5.78
C LEU A 162 -18.33 11.62 6.60
N ALA A 163 -17.87 12.40 7.58
CA ALA A 163 -18.75 13.20 8.42
C ALA A 163 -19.47 14.30 7.62
N PRO A 164 -20.82 14.38 7.67
CA PRO A 164 -21.62 15.28 6.83
C PRO A 164 -21.53 16.77 7.19
N ASP A 165 -21.00 17.14 8.35
CA ASP A 165 -21.10 18.51 8.91
C ASP A 165 -19.99 19.49 8.48
N ARG A 166 -19.25 19.21 7.41
CA ARG A 166 -18.23 20.16 6.89
C ARG A 166 -18.54 20.72 5.50
N SER A 167 -19.61 20.28 4.84
CA SER A 167 -19.93 20.68 3.45
C SER A 167 -21.12 21.62 3.27
N ASP A 168 -21.85 21.99 4.31
CA ASP A 168 -23.07 22.83 4.16
C ASP A 168 -22.80 24.33 3.89
N ASP A 169 -21.54 24.77 3.86
CA ASP A 169 -21.15 26.14 3.50
C ASP A 169 -20.60 26.29 2.06
N THR A 170 -21.01 25.44 1.11
CA THR A 170 -20.63 25.61 -0.32
C THR A 170 -21.83 25.80 -1.26
N SER A 171 -22.68 26.77 -0.94
CA SER A 171 -23.28 27.62 -1.98
C SER A 171 -22.32 28.78 -2.28
N GLY A 172 -21.31 28.54 -3.11
CA GLY A 172 -20.38 29.59 -3.51
C GLY A 172 -19.00 29.06 -3.88
N ALA A 173 -18.83 28.63 -5.12
CA ALA A 173 -17.59 28.95 -5.79
C ALA A 173 -17.38 30.47 -5.66
N GLU A 174 -16.15 30.90 -5.37
CA GLU A 174 -15.74 32.29 -5.16
C GLU A 174 -15.86 32.79 -3.71
N ASN A 175 -14.80 32.50 -2.94
CA ASN A 175 -14.27 33.23 -1.77
C ASN A 175 -14.05 32.36 -0.52
N HIS A 176 -13.16 31.39 -0.64
CA HIS A 176 -12.25 31.09 0.47
C HIS A 176 -10.87 31.58 0.06
N GLY A 177 -10.42 32.63 0.75
CA GLY A 177 -9.08 33.16 0.58
C GLY A 177 -8.05 32.10 0.99
N ASP A 178 -7.07 31.89 0.12
CA ASP A 178 -5.78 31.22 0.40
C ASP A 178 -5.90 29.98 1.32
N GLY A 179 -6.65 28.96 0.86
CA GLY A 179 -7.02 27.81 1.71
C GLY A 179 -7.27 26.56 0.89
N ALA A 180 -6.50 25.52 1.19
CA ALA A 180 -6.30 24.29 0.44
C ALA A 180 -7.56 23.63 -0.16
N GLU A 181 -7.53 23.35 -1.46
CA GLU A 181 -8.51 22.53 -2.16
C GLU A 181 -8.55 21.12 -1.56
N GLN A 182 -9.74 20.65 -1.19
CA GLN A 182 -9.94 19.30 -0.66
C GLN A 182 -9.57 18.27 -1.75
N PRO A 183 -8.69 17.28 -1.47
CA PRO A 183 -8.13 16.41 -2.51
C PRO A 183 -9.15 15.44 -3.12
N PHE A 184 -10.30 15.29 -2.48
CA PHE A 184 -11.41 14.47 -2.95
C PHE A 184 -12.71 15.20 -2.69
N SER A 185 -13.67 15.03 -3.59
CA SER A 185 -15.07 15.31 -3.24
C SER A 185 -15.51 14.29 -2.18
N PRO A 186 -16.04 14.72 -1.02
CA PRO A 186 -16.58 13.80 -0.01
C PRO A 186 -17.62 12.84 -0.58
N VAL A 187 -18.42 13.30 -1.54
CA VAL A 187 -19.42 12.48 -2.25
C VAL A 187 -18.76 11.38 -3.06
N ARG A 188 -17.69 11.70 -3.80
CA ARG A 188 -16.96 10.70 -4.61
C ARG A 188 -16.25 9.69 -3.74
N LEU A 189 -15.62 10.16 -2.67
CA LEU A 189 -14.95 9.29 -1.72
C LEU A 189 -15.94 8.39 -0.98
N HIS A 190 -17.08 8.92 -0.55
CA HIS A 190 -18.16 8.12 0.02
C HIS A 190 -18.62 7.05 -0.98
N ALA A 191 -18.88 7.41 -2.23
CA ALA A 191 -19.28 6.44 -3.27
C ALA A 191 -18.21 5.35 -3.48
N LEU A 192 -16.93 5.73 -3.52
CA LEU A 192 -15.80 4.82 -3.66
C LEU A 192 -15.73 3.82 -2.50
N LEU A 193 -15.93 4.30 -1.27
CA LEU A 193 -15.89 3.49 -0.06
C LEU A 193 -17.17 2.63 0.12
N GLN A 194 -18.23 2.84 -0.67
CA GLN A 194 -19.40 1.96 -0.68
C GLN A 194 -19.30 0.84 -1.72
N LEU A 195 -18.19 0.76 -2.46
CA LEU A 195 -18.03 -0.27 -3.48
C LEU A 195 -18.00 -1.67 -2.85
N PRO A 196 -18.71 -2.65 -3.45
CA PRO A 196 -18.65 -4.03 -3.00
C PRO A 196 -17.25 -4.60 -3.26
N ARG A 197 -16.90 -5.64 -2.49
CA ARG A 197 -15.68 -6.40 -2.72
C ARG A 197 -15.74 -7.05 -4.12
N PRO A 198 -14.74 -6.83 -5.00
CA PRO A 198 -14.71 -7.49 -6.29
C PRO A 198 -14.41 -8.98 -6.14
N VAL A 199 -15.05 -9.82 -6.97
CA VAL A 199 -14.73 -11.26 -7.03
C VAL A 199 -13.72 -11.54 -8.15
N THR A 200 -13.78 -10.77 -9.23
CA THR A 200 -12.87 -10.86 -10.39
C THR A 200 -12.33 -9.49 -10.80
N ASP A 201 -11.31 -9.47 -11.65
CA ASP A 201 -10.77 -8.23 -12.24
C ASP A 201 -11.88 -7.45 -12.98
N ASP A 202 -12.68 -8.15 -13.79
CA ASP A 202 -13.74 -7.58 -14.65
C ASP A 202 -14.88 -6.89 -13.87
N GLU A 203 -15.02 -7.21 -12.57
CA GLU A 203 -16.06 -6.64 -11.70
C GLU A 203 -15.59 -5.41 -10.94
N ALA A 204 -14.28 -5.13 -10.93
CA ALA A 204 -13.68 -4.07 -10.14
C ALA A 204 -13.72 -2.73 -10.89
N ILE A 205 -14.92 -2.13 -11.00
CA ILE A 205 -15.14 -0.81 -11.59
C ILE A 205 -15.38 0.22 -10.49
N ALA A 206 -14.70 1.36 -10.57
CA ALA A 206 -14.81 2.46 -9.61
C ALA A 206 -14.86 3.81 -10.33
N ALA A 207 -15.48 4.82 -9.72
CA ALA A 207 -15.27 6.19 -10.17
C ALA A 207 -13.99 6.74 -9.52
N SER A 208 -13.13 7.38 -10.30
CA SER A 208 -11.94 8.06 -9.78
C SER A 208 -12.34 9.04 -8.69
N PRO A 209 -11.71 9.00 -7.50
CA PRO A 209 -12.00 9.97 -6.46
C PRO A 209 -11.45 11.38 -6.81
N PHE A 210 -10.56 11.47 -7.82
CA PHE A 210 -9.94 12.72 -8.29
C PHE A 210 -10.76 13.36 -9.40
N THR A 211 -10.99 12.64 -10.50
CA THR A 211 -11.64 13.19 -11.71
C THR A 211 -13.10 12.80 -11.85
N GLY A 212 -13.54 11.74 -11.17
CA GLY A 212 -14.86 11.14 -11.35
C GLY A 212 -14.98 10.22 -12.58
N LEU A 213 -13.91 10.02 -13.35
CA LEU A 213 -13.91 9.12 -14.51
C LEU A 213 -14.12 7.67 -14.08
N PRO A 214 -14.86 6.84 -14.85
CA PRO A 214 -14.95 5.41 -14.58
C PRO A 214 -13.59 4.75 -14.84
N LEU A 215 -13.13 3.97 -13.87
CA LEU A 215 -11.86 3.25 -13.87
C LEU A 215 -12.09 1.76 -13.69
N HIS A 216 -11.27 0.95 -14.36
CA HIS A 216 -11.17 -0.48 -14.13
C HIS A 216 -9.99 -0.73 -13.22
N ALA A 217 -10.08 -1.73 -12.35
CA ALA A 217 -8.91 -2.17 -11.64
C ALA A 217 -7.89 -2.74 -12.63
N GLN A 218 -6.63 -2.33 -12.48
CA GLN A 218 -5.54 -2.90 -13.26
C GLN A 218 -5.12 -4.27 -12.70
N ILE A 219 -5.38 -4.51 -11.41
CA ILE A 219 -5.15 -5.79 -10.73
C ILE A 219 -6.15 -5.94 -9.58
N VAL A 220 -6.69 -7.14 -9.38
CA VAL A 220 -7.27 -7.60 -8.12
C VAL A 220 -6.35 -8.62 -7.44
N MET A 221 -5.99 -8.34 -6.19
CA MET A 221 -5.08 -9.12 -5.36
C MET A 221 -5.87 -9.83 -4.26
N ASN A 222 -5.94 -11.15 -4.34
CA ASN A 222 -6.58 -11.98 -3.31
C ASN A 222 -5.56 -12.44 -2.28
N MET A 223 -5.79 -12.09 -1.01
CA MET A 223 -4.92 -12.36 0.13
C MET A 223 -5.72 -12.98 1.29
N PRO A 224 -5.07 -13.65 2.26
CA PRO A 224 -5.75 -14.13 3.46
C PRO A 224 -6.47 -13.02 4.26
N GLU A 225 -5.88 -11.83 4.31
CA GLU A 225 -6.41 -10.68 5.05
C GLU A 225 -7.55 -9.96 4.33
N GLY A 226 -7.74 -10.20 3.04
CA GLY A 226 -8.72 -9.45 2.25
C GLY A 226 -8.46 -9.49 0.75
N THR A 227 -9.16 -8.63 0.03
CA THR A 227 -8.93 -8.40 -1.40
C THR A 227 -8.50 -6.96 -1.60
N ALA A 228 -7.48 -6.71 -2.40
CA ALA A 228 -7.13 -5.37 -2.84
C ALA A 228 -7.36 -5.19 -4.33
N ALA A 229 -7.71 -3.99 -4.76
CA ALA A 229 -7.75 -3.63 -6.17
C ALA A 229 -6.93 -2.36 -6.40
N ARG A 230 -6.13 -2.36 -7.46
CA ARG A 230 -5.30 -1.22 -7.89
C ARG A 230 -6.00 -0.48 -9.01
N PHE A 231 -6.15 0.83 -8.89
CA PHE A 231 -6.72 1.71 -9.91
C PHE A 231 -5.71 2.77 -10.33
N CYS A 232 -5.79 3.23 -11.58
CA CYS A 232 -5.02 4.36 -12.08
C CYS A 232 -5.95 5.37 -12.74
N ASP A 233 -5.86 6.63 -12.31
CA ASP A 233 -6.41 7.76 -13.03
C ASP A 233 -5.38 8.27 -14.06
N PRO A 234 -5.67 8.17 -15.36
CA PRO A 234 -4.70 8.51 -16.41
C PRO A 234 -4.46 10.02 -16.54
N THR A 235 -5.28 10.87 -15.93
CA THR A 235 -5.20 12.34 -16.08
C THR A 235 -3.90 12.89 -15.51
N ASP A 236 -3.53 12.42 -14.32
CA ASP A 236 -2.37 12.91 -13.55
C ASP A 236 -1.43 11.78 -13.10
N ASP A 237 -1.57 10.60 -13.72
CA ASP A 237 -0.85 9.37 -13.36
C ASP A 237 -0.98 9.10 -11.84
N LEU A 238 -2.23 9.02 -11.37
CA LEU A 238 -2.54 8.84 -9.95
C LEU A 238 -2.99 7.41 -9.70
N VAL A 239 -2.24 6.72 -8.84
CA VAL A 239 -2.55 5.35 -8.44
C VAL A 239 -3.16 5.36 -7.07
N PHE A 240 -4.24 4.60 -6.89
CA PHE A 240 -4.79 4.33 -5.58
C PHE A 240 -5.23 2.87 -5.46
N TYR A 241 -5.35 2.42 -4.23
CA TYR A 241 -5.74 1.07 -3.89
C TYR A 241 -6.97 1.09 -3.00
N LEU A 242 -7.89 0.18 -3.27
CA LEU A 242 -8.94 -0.18 -2.34
C LEU A 242 -8.64 -1.54 -1.74
N PHE A 243 -8.73 -1.67 -0.42
CA PHE A 243 -8.52 -2.92 0.29
C PHE A 243 -9.79 -3.29 1.08
N TRP A 244 -10.44 -4.40 0.73
CA TRP A 244 -11.58 -4.95 1.45
C TRP A 244 -11.11 -6.01 2.45
N PRO A 245 -11.19 -5.75 3.77
CA PRO A 245 -10.76 -6.71 4.78
C PRO A 245 -11.64 -7.97 4.79
N SER A 246 -11.05 -9.11 5.15
CA SER A 246 -11.72 -10.42 5.16
C SER A 246 -12.79 -10.54 6.25
N TYR A 247 -12.69 -9.77 7.34
CA TYR A 247 -13.70 -9.70 8.40
C TYR A 247 -14.91 -8.84 8.02
N GLY A 248 -14.93 -8.26 6.81
CA GLY A 248 -15.99 -7.38 6.31
C GLY A 248 -15.84 -5.93 6.78
N GLY A 249 -16.69 -5.05 6.26
CA GLY A 249 -16.68 -3.62 6.55
C GLY A 249 -16.39 -2.77 5.31
N VAL A 250 -16.14 -1.49 5.57
CA VAL A 250 -15.80 -0.50 4.54
C VAL A 250 -14.37 -0.76 4.04
N PRO A 251 -14.11 -0.71 2.73
CA PRO A 251 -12.75 -0.79 2.21
C PRO A 251 -11.86 0.33 2.74
N PHE A 252 -10.57 0.06 2.78
CA PHE A 252 -9.56 1.07 3.05
C PHE A 252 -9.05 1.66 1.75
N LEU A 253 -8.81 2.97 1.71
CA LEU A 253 -8.17 3.65 0.61
C LEU A 253 -6.69 3.87 0.92
N TYR A 254 -5.81 3.47 0.01
CA TYR A 254 -4.40 3.85 0.04
C TYR A 254 -4.05 4.65 -1.21
N TYR A 255 -3.59 5.88 -1.02
CA TYR A 255 -3.14 6.79 -2.07
C TYR A 255 -1.66 7.16 -1.84
N PRO A 256 -0.70 6.46 -2.49
CA PRO A 256 0.71 6.57 -2.15
C PRO A 256 1.34 7.93 -2.52
N LYS A 257 0.93 8.52 -3.65
CA LYS A 257 1.49 9.79 -4.15
C LYS A 257 1.04 11.01 -3.35
N GLY A 258 -0.16 10.97 -2.76
CA GLY A 258 -0.66 11.99 -1.83
C GLY A 258 -0.50 11.59 -0.36
N PRO A 259 0.60 10.90 -0.03
CA PRO A 259 0.79 9.99 1.11
C PRO A 259 -0.40 9.91 2.08
N LEU A 260 -1.45 9.18 1.68
CA LEU A 260 -2.70 9.10 2.41
C LEU A 260 -3.21 7.67 2.54
N LEU A 261 -3.69 7.34 3.74
CA LEU A 261 -4.41 6.13 4.08
C LEU A 261 -5.73 6.50 4.75
N ILE A 262 -6.84 5.96 4.26
CA ILE A 262 -8.15 6.09 4.89
C ILE A 262 -8.62 4.70 5.28
N GLY A 263 -8.89 4.48 6.55
CA GLY A 263 -9.30 3.19 7.06
C GLY A 263 -9.48 3.19 8.56
N GLU A 264 -9.94 2.08 9.11
CA GLU A 264 -10.24 1.93 10.53
C GLU A 264 -9.38 0.85 11.17
N GLY A 265 -8.88 1.15 12.37
CA GLY A 265 -8.16 0.19 13.20
C GLY A 265 -6.69 -0.04 12.81
N PRO A 266 -6.02 -0.99 13.50
CA PRO A 266 -4.58 -1.18 13.39
C PRO A 266 -4.12 -1.81 12.07
N GLN A 267 -5.04 -2.35 11.26
CA GLN A 267 -4.69 -2.97 9.98
C GLN A 267 -4.46 -1.95 8.86
N THR A 268 -4.95 -0.71 9.02
CA THR A 268 -4.81 0.35 8.02
C THR A 268 -3.34 0.63 7.71
N SER A 269 -2.47 0.63 8.71
CA SER A 269 -1.01 0.82 8.52
C SER A 269 -0.34 -0.40 7.87
N LEU A 270 -0.99 -1.56 7.86
CA LEU A 270 -0.46 -2.80 7.26
C LEU A 270 -0.81 -2.95 5.78
N ILE A 271 -1.60 -2.04 5.19
CA ILE A 271 -2.00 -2.17 3.78
C ILE A 271 -0.78 -2.19 2.86
N ALA A 272 0.13 -1.22 2.97
CA ALA A 272 1.32 -1.18 2.12
C ALA A 272 2.19 -2.45 2.23
N PRO A 273 2.55 -2.96 3.42
CA PRO A 273 3.32 -4.21 3.50
C PRO A 273 2.53 -5.43 3.01
N LEU A 274 1.20 -5.48 3.17
CA LEU A 274 0.37 -6.55 2.61
C LEU A 274 0.40 -6.54 1.08
N LEU A 275 0.20 -5.38 0.44
CA LEU A 275 0.27 -5.21 -1.01
C LEU A 275 1.64 -5.63 -1.56
N LEU A 276 2.72 -5.14 -0.96
CA LEU A 276 4.08 -5.50 -1.36
C LEU A 276 4.33 -7.00 -1.17
N SER A 277 3.83 -7.63 -0.09
CA SER A 277 4.02 -9.07 0.14
C SER A 277 3.40 -9.91 -0.97
N TRP A 278 2.25 -9.48 -1.47
CA TRP A 278 1.59 -10.14 -2.59
C TRP A 278 2.39 -9.96 -3.87
N LEU A 279 2.86 -8.74 -4.16
CA LEU A 279 3.65 -8.45 -5.36
C LEU A 279 4.99 -9.19 -5.41
N VAL A 280 5.67 -9.34 -4.27
CA VAL A 280 6.92 -10.12 -4.17
C VAL A 280 6.70 -11.59 -4.56
N THR A 281 5.51 -12.14 -4.31
CA THR A 281 5.17 -13.53 -4.62
C THR A 281 4.51 -13.70 -5.99
N HIS A 282 4.18 -12.60 -6.68
CA HIS A 282 3.56 -12.57 -8.02
C HIS A 282 4.31 -11.61 -8.95
N PRO A 283 5.62 -11.84 -9.21
CA PRO A 283 6.43 -10.93 -10.00
C PRO A 283 5.90 -10.75 -11.44
N GLU A 284 5.25 -11.76 -12.01
CA GLU A 284 4.64 -11.72 -13.35
C GLU A 284 3.52 -10.69 -13.49
N VAL A 285 2.94 -10.25 -12.37
CA VAL A 285 1.92 -9.20 -12.37
C VAL A 285 2.57 -7.84 -12.64
N CYS A 286 3.78 -7.62 -12.12
CA CYS A 286 4.52 -6.38 -12.35
C CYS A 286 4.84 -6.19 -13.84
N ASP A 287 5.14 -7.28 -14.55
CA ASP A 287 5.43 -7.27 -15.99
C ASP A 287 4.19 -6.97 -16.85
N ARG A 288 3.00 -7.35 -16.35
CA ARG A 288 1.73 -7.16 -17.06
C ARG A 288 1.11 -5.80 -16.82
N LEU A 289 1.35 -5.18 -15.67
CA LEU A 289 0.77 -3.89 -15.31
C LEU A 289 0.87 -2.79 -16.37
N PRO A 290 2.03 -2.57 -17.03
CA PRO A 290 2.14 -1.57 -18.10
C PRO A 290 1.23 -1.82 -19.30
N GLN A 291 0.77 -3.06 -19.47
CA GLN A 291 -0.05 -3.51 -20.60
C GLN A 291 -1.54 -3.41 -20.29
N VAL A 292 -1.92 -3.25 -19.01
CA VAL A 292 -3.33 -3.15 -18.61
C VAL A 292 -3.85 -1.78 -19.01
N SER A 293 -4.66 -1.78 -20.07
CA SER A 293 -5.23 -0.58 -20.68
C SER A 293 -6.20 0.11 -19.72
N SER A 294 -6.25 1.44 -19.74
CA SER A 294 -7.34 2.17 -19.11
C SER A 294 -8.65 1.89 -19.86
N LEU A 295 -9.74 1.75 -19.11
CA LEU A 295 -11.10 1.59 -19.65
C LEU A 295 -11.37 2.67 -20.71
N ARG A 296 -11.82 2.25 -21.89
CA ARG A 296 -12.30 3.16 -22.92
C ARG A 296 -13.81 3.27 -22.85
N VAL A 297 -14.35 4.40 -23.31
CA VAL A 297 -15.80 4.61 -23.40
C VAL A 297 -16.45 3.55 -24.31
N GLU A 298 -15.70 3.05 -25.30
CA GLU A 298 -16.14 1.97 -26.19
C GLU A 298 -16.37 0.63 -25.46
N ASP A 299 -15.65 0.38 -24.36
CA ASP A 299 -15.77 -0.86 -23.58
C ASP A 299 -17.09 -0.94 -22.81
N PHE A 300 -17.75 0.20 -22.59
CA PHE A 300 -19.13 0.27 -22.06
C PHE A 300 -20.20 0.03 -23.13
N GLY A 301 -19.81 -0.34 -24.36
CA GLY A 301 -20.75 -0.59 -25.45
C GLY A 301 -21.50 0.66 -25.92
N VAL A 302 -21.05 1.86 -25.55
CA VAL A 302 -21.70 3.13 -25.94
C VAL A 302 -21.66 3.32 -27.45
N GLY A 303 -20.62 2.82 -28.13
CA GLY A 303 -20.56 2.75 -29.59
C GLY A 303 -21.56 1.77 -30.21
N HIS A 304 -21.95 0.70 -29.49
CA HIS A 304 -22.97 -0.27 -29.95
C HIS A 304 -24.40 0.23 -29.66
N ALA A 305 -24.61 0.96 -28.57
CA ALA A 305 -25.90 1.58 -28.27
C ALA A 305 -26.23 2.71 -29.26
N ALA A 306 -25.23 3.51 -29.65
CA ALA A 306 -25.37 4.52 -30.70
C ALA A 306 -25.66 3.90 -32.07
N SER A 307 -24.99 2.79 -32.44
CA SER A 307 -25.30 2.09 -33.69
C SER A 307 -26.67 1.43 -33.70
N LEU A 308 -27.14 0.94 -32.55
CA LEU A 308 -28.51 0.44 -32.40
C LEU A 308 -29.54 1.57 -32.54
N TRP A 309 -29.25 2.77 -32.06
CA TRP A 309 -30.11 3.95 -32.27
C TRP A 309 -30.11 4.40 -33.73
N ASP A 310 -28.94 4.42 -34.40
CA ASP A 310 -28.84 4.72 -35.84
C ASP A 310 -29.57 3.67 -36.70
N GLU A 311 -29.52 2.38 -36.34
CA GLU A 311 -30.28 1.32 -37.02
C GLU A 311 -31.80 1.45 -36.78
N THR A 312 -32.21 1.98 -35.62
CA THR A 312 -33.63 2.22 -35.31
C THR A 312 -34.15 3.48 -36.01
N GLU A 313 -33.32 4.52 -36.18
CA GLU A 313 -33.66 5.72 -36.98
C GLU A 313 -33.63 5.43 -38.49
N ALA A 314 -32.70 4.61 -38.97
CA ALA A 314 -32.64 4.16 -40.37
C ALA A 314 -33.83 3.28 -40.79
N ALA A 315 -34.61 2.75 -39.84
CA ALA A 315 -35.85 2.02 -40.10
C ALA A 315 -37.08 2.93 -40.27
N THR A 316 -36.93 4.26 -40.21
CA THR A 316 -38.02 5.22 -40.42
C THR A 316 -37.83 5.97 -41.74
N PRO A 317 -38.81 5.99 -42.66
CA PRO A 317 -38.62 6.65 -43.95
C PRO A 317 -38.59 8.17 -43.77
N SER A 318 -37.39 8.72 -44.03
CA SER A 318 -37.09 10.06 -44.54
C SER A 318 -38.26 11.06 -44.64
N GLY A 319 -38.28 12.01 -43.71
CA GLY A 319 -38.95 13.29 -43.84
C GLY A 319 -37.97 14.40 -43.48
N ASP A 320 -37.69 15.27 -44.46
CA ASP A 320 -36.85 16.47 -44.40
C ASP A 320 -36.87 17.21 -43.05
N ARG A 321 -35.69 17.73 -42.61
CA ARG A 321 -35.41 19.20 -42.53
C ARG A 321 -34.24 19.59 -41.59
N ARG A 322 -33.18 20.10 -42.24
CA ARG A 322 -32.23 21.20 -41.88
C ARG A 322 -31.43 21.23 -40.56
N GLU A 323 -30.11 21.28 -40.78
CA GLU A 323 -29.03 22.03 -40.10
C GLU A 323 -29.41 23.06 -39.02
N ALA A 324 -28.73 23.02 -37.86
CA ALA A 324 -27.70 24.01 -37.51
C ALA A 324 -27.00 23.75 -36.15
N SER A 325 -25.68 23.93 -36.19
CA SER A 325 -24.76 24.46 -35.16
C SER A 325 -24.48 23.68 -33.87
N SER A 326 -23.29 23.08 -33.91
CA SER A 326 -22.34 22.85 -32.83
C SER A 326 -22.14 24.04 -31.88
N ALA A 327 -22.18 23.77 -30.57
CA ALA A 327 -21.45 24.51 -29.55
C ALA A 327 -20.88 23.52 -28.54
N GLN A 328 -19.67 23.03 -28.83
CA GLN A 328 -18.81 22.36 -27.86
C GLN A 328 -18.35 23.42 -26.86
N ASN A 329 -18.87 23.33 -25.64
CA ASN A 329 -18.36 24.08 -24.49
C ASN A 329 -17.63 23.10 -23.57
N SER A 330 -16.45 22.65 -24.01
CA SER A 330 -15.51 21.91 -23.18
C SER A 330 -14.52 22.90 -22.59
N ASN A 331 -14.84 23.46 -21.43
CA ASN A 331 -13.83 24.09 -20.59
C ASN A 331 -12.95 22.97 -20.00
N PRO A 332 -11.65 22.91 -20.30
CA PRO A 332 -10.75 22.04 -19.58
C PRO A 332 -10.61 22.61 -18.16
N VAL A 333 -11.08 21.86 -17.17
CA VAL A 333 -10.79 22.16 -15.77
C VAL A 333 -9.30 21.91 -15.57
N HIS A 334 -8.51 22.99 -15.49
CA HIS A 334 -7.11 22.91 -15.11
C HIS A 334 -7.04 22.57 -13.61
N PHE A 335 -6.72 21.33 -13.28
CA PHE A 335 -6.32 20.97 -11.91
C PHE A 335 -4.86 21.36 -11.70
N SER A 336 -4.61 22.09 -10.62
CA SER A 336 -3.28 22.50 -10.20
C SER A 336 -2.58 21.31 -9.55
N SER A 337 -1.42 20.90 -10.07
CA SER A 337 -0.59 19.83 -9.53
C SER A 337 0.21 20.26 -8.27
N SER A 338 -0.35 21.12 -7.42
CA SER A 338 0.45 21.83 -6.41
C SER A 338 0.65 21.03 -5.11
N PRO A 339 1.84 20.99 -4.48
CA PRO A 339 2.14 20.10 -3.34
C PRO A 339 1.48 20.47 -1.99
N HIS A 340 0.49 21.36 -1.95
CA HIS A 340 -0.05 21.94 -0.70
C HIS A 340 -1.05 21.02 0.04
N TRP A 341 -1.24 19.78 -0.40
CA TRP A 341 -2.21 18.81 0.12
C TRP A 341 -1.96 18.36 1.57
N GLY A 342 -0.68 18.30 1.96
CA GLY A 342 -0.28 17.86 3.29
C GLY A 342 -0.76 18.80 4.40
N GLU A 343 -0.96 20.09 4.09
CA GLU A 343 -1.40 21.08 5.09
C GLU A 343 -2.88 20.95 5.43
N TRP A 344 -3.75 20.66 4.44
CA TRP A 344 -5.17 20.41 4.71
C TRP A 344 -5.38 19.23 5.65
N PHE A 345 -4.70 18.11 5.38
CA PHE A 345 -4.79 16.91 6.18
C PHE A 345 -4.12 17.03 7.55
N LYS A 346 -2.99 17.76 7.65
CA LYS A 346 -2.43 18.14 8.96
C LYS A 346 -3.42 18.96 9.76
N ASN A 347 -4.07 19.96 9.16
CA ASN A 347 -5.09 20.77 9.82
C ASN A 347 -6.30 19.93 10.27
N VAL A 348 -6.69 18.90 9.50
CA VAL A 348 -7.76 17.94 9.87
C VAL A 348 -7.32 17.04 11.05
N ALA A 349 -6.10 16.51 11.03
CA ALA A 349 -5.56 15.69 12.13
C ALA A 349 -5.34 16.51 13.41
N GLU A 350 -4.83 17.73 13.28
CA GLU A 350 -4.62 18.67 14.40
C GLU A 350 -5.95 19.15 15.00
N ALA A 351 -6.97 19.41 14.17
CA ALA A 351 -8.31 19.75 14.65
C ALA A 351 -9.01 18.57 15.37
N SER A 352 -8.67 17.33 15.01
CA SER A 352 -9.22 16.12 15.61
C SER A 352 -8.47 15.67 16.86
N ALA A 353 -7.23 16.14 17.07
CA ALA A 353 -6.43 15.86 18.25
C ALA A 353 -6.97 16.50 19.56
N GLY A 354 -7.93 17.42 19.47
CA GLY A 354 -8.53 18.11 20.63
C GLY A 354 -7.54 19.00 21.40
N PRO A 355 -8.01 19.94 22.24
CA PRO A 355 -7.12 20.71 23.08
C PRO A 355 -6.48 19.78 24.12
N HIS A 356 -5.14 19.70 24.10
CA HIS A 356 -4.37 19.11 25.20
C HIS A 356 -4.88 19.70 26.53
N PRO A 357 -5.19 18.88 27.55
CA PRO A 357 -5.53 19.40 28.86
C PRO A 357 -4.31 20.16 29.35
N LYS A 358 -4.41 21.49 29.42
CA LYS A 358 -3.40 22.33 30.07
C LYS A 358 -3.25 21.79 31.48
N GLU A 359 -2.03 21.36 31.80
CA GLU A 359 -1.60 21.05 33.15
C GLU A 359 -2.10 22.16 34.08
N ALA A 360 -3.01 21.78 34.97
CA ALA A 360 -3.35 22.61 36.11
C ALA A 360 -2.10 22.68 36.98
N VAL A 361 -1.38 23.79 36.87
CA VAL A 361 -0.32 24.14 37.81
C VAL A 361 -0.99 24.37 39.16
N GLU A 362 -0.86 23.37 40.03
CA GLU A 362 -1.15 23.50 41.46
C GLU A 362 -0.15 24.50 42.05
N ASP A 363 -0.68 25.68 42.38
CA ASP A 363 -0.03 26.72 43.18
C ASP A 363 -0.01 26.25 44.64
N GLU A 364 0.96 25.40 45.00
CA GLU A 364 1.24 25.05 46.40
C GLU A 364 2.16 26.10 47.02
N GLY A 365 1.66 26.73 48.07
CA GLY A 365 2.20 27.95 48.63
C GLY A 365 3.45 27.77 49.49
N GLU A 366 4.36 28.74 49.35
CA GLU A 366 5.36 29.04 50.36
C GLU A 366 4.78 30.05 51.36
N ARG A 367 4.31 29.55 52.51
CA ARG A 367 4.17 30.35 53.72
C ARG A 367 5.53 30.43 54.41
N HIS A 368 6.18 31.59 54.28
CA HIS A 368 7.28 31.97 55.17
C HIS A 368 6.70 32.39 56.53
N GLU A 369 6.90 31.55 57.55
CA GLU A 369 6.83 31.99 58.95
C GLU A 369 8.10 32.78 59.29
N HIS A 370 7.89 34.06 59.61
CA HIS A 370 8.82 34.88 60.37
C HIS A 370 8.22 35.03 61.76
N GLU A 371 8.83 34.40 62.76
CA GLU A 371 8.65 34.82 64.14
C GLU A 371 10.00 34.79 64.87
N LYS A 372 10.44 35.99 65.25
CA LYS A 372 11.45 36.26 66.26
C LYS A 372 10.69 36.34 67.59
N ASP A 373 11.03 35.49 68.55
CA ASP A 373 11.61 35.84 69.86
C ASP A 373 11.80 34.59 70.72
#